data_AF-A0A959KX54-F1
#
_entry.id   AF-A0A959KX54-F1
#
_cell.length_a   1.000
_cell.length_b   1.000
_cell.length_c   1.000
_cell.angle_alpha   90.00
_cell.angle_beta   90.00
_cell.angle_gamma   90.00
#
_symmetry.space_group_name_H-M   'P 1'
#
loop_
_entity.id
_entity.type
_entity.pdbx_description
1 polymer ?
#
loop_
_entity_poly.entity_id
_entity_poly.type
_entity_poly.pdbx_seq_one_letter_code
_entity_poly.pdbx_strand_id
1 'polypeptide(L)'
;LSLIRFGIDGIPNTLSLYDDEGTVNYDNIVEFSAADYAFLLSYAQPLKVNKGKLLLGGNVKVVHRVIGSFANSWGFGLDLGAQYQTGNWRFGAMARDLSTTFNAWKVTFTEAEKDVLLATGNELPDINSVEITKP
;
A
#
# COMPACT_ATOMS: atom_id res chain seq x y z
N LEU A 1 4.28 18.22 3.94
CA LEU A 1 3.15 17.33 3.61
C LEU A 1 3.30 16.90 2.17
N SER A 2 3.16 15.61 1.88
CA SER A 2 3.28 15.07 0.52
C SER A 2 2.18 14.06 0.25
N LEU A 3 1.69 14.04 -0.99
CA LEU A 3 0.75 13.04 -1.50
C LEU A 3 1.37 12.44 -2.77
N ILE A 4 1.35 11.11 -2.86
CA ILE A 4 1.84 10.36 -4.01
C ILE A 4 0.69 9.44 -4.47
N ARG A 5 0.44 9.40 -5.77
CA ARG A 5 -0.46 8.43 -6.40
C ARG A 5 0.33 7.65 -7.45
N PHE A 6 0.24 6.33 -7.39
CA PHE A 6 0.67 5.43 -8.45
C PHE A 6 -0.54 4.62 -8.90
N GLY A 7 -0.74 4.46 -10.20
CA GLY A 7 -1.90 3.75 -10.72
C GLY A 7 -1.62 3.06 -12.04
N ILE A 8 -2.34 1.97 -12.27
CA ILE A 8 -2.32 1.18 -13.50
C ILE A 8 -3.78 1.02 -13.91
N ASP A 9 -4.10 1.52 -15.10
CA ASP A 9 -5.44 1.41 -15.69
C ASP A 9 -5.43 0.32 -16.77
N GLY A 10 -6.62 -0.13 -17.18
CA GLY A 10 -6.77 -1.09 -18.29
C GLY A 10 -6.33 -2.52 -17.98
N ILE A 11 -6.44 -2.96 -16.72
CA ILE A 11 -6.13 -4.34 -16.34
C ILE A 11 -7.31 -5.22 -16.77
N PRO A 12 -7.12 -6.23 -17.64
CA PRO A 12 -8.22 -7.09 -18.09
C PRO A 12 -8.68 -8.01 -16.96
N ASN A 13 -9.97 -7.99 -16.64
CA ASN A 13 -10.63 -8.94 -15.76
C ASN A 13 -11.13 -10.14 -16.58
N THR A 14 -10.60 -11.31 -16.29
CA THR A 14 -10.93 -12.56 -17.00
C THR A 14 -11.87 -13.48 -16.23
N LEU A 15 -12.49 -13.02 -15.13
CA LEU A 15 -13.46 -13.83 -14.38
C LEU A 15 -14.62 -14.30 -15.25
N SER A 16 -15.03 -13.51 -16.24
CA SER A 16 -16.14 -13.86 -17.15
C SER A 16 -15.69 -14.35 -18.53
N LEU A 17 -14.44 -14.82 -18.66
CA LEU A 17 -13.86 -15.22 -19.96
C LEU A 17 -14.58 -16.40 -20.64
N TYR A 18 -15.13 -17.31 -19.85
CA TYR A 18 -15.88 -18.46 -20.35
C TYR A 18 -17.38 -18.19 -20.25
N ASP A 19 -18.12 -18.55 -21.29
CA ASP A 19 -19.59 -18.60 -21.23
C ASP A 19 -20.08 -19.85 -20.49
N ASP A 20 -21.40 -19.94 -20.30
CA ASP A 20 -22.04 -21.06 -19.60
C ASP A 20 -21.86 -22.39 -20.36
N GLU A 21 -21.57 -22.32 -21.66
CA GLU A 21 -21.25 -23.44 -22.54
C GLU A 21 -19.76 -23.83 -22.53
N GLY A 22 -18.91 -23.12 -21.81
CA GLY A 22 -17.47 -23.37 -21.68
C GLY A 22 -16.62 -22.90 -22.86
N THR A 23 -17.20 -22.10 -23.77
CA THR A 23 -16.51 -21.46 -24.89
C THR A 23 -15.89 -20.14 -24.45
N VAL A 24 -14.75 -19.80 -25.03
CA VAL A 24 -14.05 -18.54 -24.74
C VAL A 24 -14.76 -17.37 -25.42
N ASN A 25 -15.17 -16.37 -24.64
CA ASN A 25 -15.76 -15.13 -25.11
C ASN A 25 -14.94 -13.92 -24.62
N TYR A 26 -14.14 -13.35 -25.53
CA TYR A 26 -13.31 -12.18 -25.24
C TYR A 26 -14.11 -10.89 -25.03
N ASP A 27 -15.36 -10.82 -25.52
CA ASP A 27 -16.22 -9.64 -25.34
C ASP A 27 -16.67 -9.49 -23.87
N ASN A 28 -16.53 -10.53 -23.06
CA ASN A 28 -16.83 -10.50 -21.63
C ASN A 28 -15.68 -9.93 -20.77
N ILE A 29 -14.52 -9.66 -21.37
CA ILE A 29 -13.39 -9.07 -20.64
C ILE A 29 -13.72 -7.61 -20.36
N VAL A 30 -13.87 -7.29 -19.07
CA VAL A 30 -14.02 -5.92 -18.58
C VAL A 30 -12.70 -5.43 -18.00
N GLU A 31 -12.41 -4.15 -18.12
CA GLU A 31 -11.19 -3.58 -17.54
C GLU A 31 -11.42 -3.10 -16.10
N PHE A 32 -10.39 -3.21 -15.27
CA PHE A 32 -10.33 -2.56 -13.97
C PHE A 32 -9.01 -1.80 -13.81
N SER A 33 -8.95 -0.94 -12.80
CA SER A 33 -7.76 -0.17 -12.43
C SER A 33 -7.27 -0.57 -11.04
N ALA A 34 -5.96 -0.47 -10.83
CA ALA A 34 -5.36 -0.51 -9.50
C ALA A 34 -4.68 0.83 -9.20
N ALA A 35 -4.80 1.31 -7.96
CA ALA A 35 -4.19 2.56 -7.53
C ALA A 35 -3.71 2.51 -6.07
N ASP A 36 -2.50 3.01 -5.86
CA ASP A 36 -1.86 3.18 -4.57
C ASP A 36 -1.71 4.67 -4.25
N TYR A 37 -2.25 5.08 -3.11
CA TYR A 37 -2.15 6.43 -2.57
C TYR A 37 -1.27 6.41 -1.33
N ALA A 38 -0.25 7.25 -1.28
CA ALA A 38 0.60 7.42 -0.11
C ALA A 38 0.57 8.88 0.36
N PHE A 39 0.13 9.08 1.59
CA PHE A 39 0.12 10.36 2.28
C PHE A 39 1.24 10.39 3.31
N LEU A 40 2.10 11.40 3.23
CA LEU A 40 3.28 11.55 4.07
C LEU A 40 3.23 12.88 4.83
N LEU A 41 3.25 12.78 6.16
CA LEU A 41 3.37 13.93 7.04
C LEU A 41 4.71 13.86 7.77
N SER A 42 5.62 14.75 7.38
CA SER A 42 6.95 14.85 8.00
C SER A 42 7.07 16.16 8.77
N TYR A 43 7.65 16.10 9.96
CA TYR A 43 7.98 17.26 10.79
C TYR A 43 9.37 17.09 11.39
N ALA A 44 10.14 18.17 11.46
CA ALA A 44 11.46 18.17 12.08
C ALA A 44 11.76 19.49 12.78
N GLN A 45 12.40 19.40 13.94
CA GLN A 45 12.75 20.56 14.75
C GLN A 45 14.27 20.60 15.01
N PRO A 46 14.91 21.76 14.81
CA PRO A 46 16.30 21.95 15.17
C PRO A 46 16.45 22.29 16.67
N LEU A 47 17.42 21.67 17.31
CA LEU A 47 17.86 21.92 18.67
C LEU A 47 19.31 22.41 18.65
N LYS A 48 19.58 23.55 19.29
CA LYS A 48 20.94 24.06 19.48
C LYS A 48 21.58 23.28 20.62
N VAL A 49 22.78 22.75 20.39
CA VAL A 49 23.57 22.05 21.40
C VAL A 49 24.98 22.66 21.45
N ASN A 50 25.68 22.51 22.58
CA ASN A 50 26.91 23.27 22.87
C ASN A 50 28.00 23.23 21.80
N LYS A 51 28.04 22.18 20.94
CA LYS A 51 29.03 22.03 19.87
C LYS A 51 28.42 21.81 18.47
N GLY A 52 27.16 22.20 18.24
CA GLY A 52 26.53 22.03 16.94
C GLY A 52 25.02 22.19 16.92
N LYS A 53 24.40 21.55 15.93
CA LYS A 53 22.96 21.53 15.73
C LYS A 53 22.48 20.09 15.63
N LEU A 54 21.52 19.73 16.46
CA LEU A 54 20.82 18.45 16.39
C LEU A 54 19.45 18.69 15.76
N LEU A 55 19.14 18.03 14.66
CA LEU A 55 17.81 18.02 14.06
C LEU A 55 17.14 16.71 14.43
N LEU A 56 15.97 16.78 15.06
CA LEU A 56 15.14 15.62 15.33
C LEU A 56 13.87 15.73 14.50
N GLY A 57 13.46 14.65 13.86
CA GLY A 57 12.26 14.64 13.04
C GLY A 57 11.55 13.30 13.05
N GLY A 58 10.29 13.35 12.68
CA GLY A 58 9.43 12.19 12.51
C GLY A 58 8.68 12.27 11.19
N ASN A 59 8.29 11.10 10.69
CA ASN A 59 7.52 10.96 9.48
C ASN A 59 6.39 9.94 9.71
N VAL A 60 5.15 10.37 9.46
CA VAL A 60 3.98 9.50 9.45
C VAL A 60 3.62 9.19 8.00
N LYS A 61 3.36 7.92 7.72
CA LYS A 61 2.92 7.40 6.42
C LYS A 61 1.52 6.83 6.57
N VAL A 62 0.62 7.19 5.66
CA VAL A 62 -0.67 6.52 5.47
C VAL A 62 -0.74 6.07 4.03
N VAL A 63 -0.96 4.79 3.81
CA VAL A 63 -1.05 4.18 2.48
C VAL A 63 -2.46 3.64 2.30
N HIS A 64 -3.08 3.94 1.16
CA HIS A 64 -4.36 3.37 0.76
C HIS A 64 -4.21 2.72 -0.61
N ARG A 65 -4.47 1.42 -0.71
CA ARG A 65 -4.45 0.70 -1.99
C ARG A 65 -5.86 0.33 -2.40
N VAL A 66 -6.13 0.38 -3.71
CA VAL A 66 -7.40 -0.02 -4.32
C VAL A 66 -7.11 -0.87 -5.54
N ILE A 67 -7.76 -2.02 -5.66
CA ILE A 67 -7.66 -2.96 -6.78
C ILE A 67 -9.07 -3.24 -7.28
N GLY A 68 -9.47 -2.55 -8.36
CA GLY A 68 -10.82 -2.62 -8.91
C GLY A 68 -11.90 -2.41 -7.86
N SER A 69 -13.02 -3.12 -8.01
CA SER A 69 -14.05 -3.26 -6.98
C SER A 69 -13.75 -4.37 -5.96
N PHE A 70 -12.66 -5.12 -6.17
CA PHE A 70 -12.40 -6.39 -5.51
C PHE A 70 -11.72 -6.24 -4.17
N ALA A 71 -10.75 -5.32 -4.05
CA ALA A 71 -9.96 -5.22 -2.84
C ALA A 71 -9.47 -3.80 -2.57
N ASN A 72 -9.40 -3.45 -1.30
CA ASN A 72 -8.71 -2.25 -0.86
C ASN A 72 -7.96 -2.49 0.46
N SER A 73 -6.98 -1.65 0.76
CA SER A 73 -6.26 -1.73 2.02
C SER A 73 -5.87 -0.38 2.61
N TRP A 74 -5.67 -0.37 3.92
CA TRP A 74 -5.12 0.76 4.66
C TRP A 74 -3.87 0.34 5.41
N GLY A 75 -2.80 1.11 5.24
CA GLY A 75 -1.52 0.92 5.89
C GLY A 75 -1.03 2.18 6.61
N PHE A 76 -0.33 1.97 7.72
CA PHE A 76 0.18 3.05 8.57
C PHE A 76 1.65 2.80 8.92
N GLY A 77 2.48 3.82 8.81
CA GLY A 77 3.91 3.74 9.12
C GLY A 77 4.40 4.96 9.91
N LEU A 78 5.41 4.76 10.74
CA LEU A 78 6.09 5.80 11.50
C LEU A 78 7.60 5.62 11.39
N ASP A 79 8.30 6.69 11.04
CA ASP A 79 9.76 6.75 11.05
C ASP A 79 10.24 7.89 11.94
N LEU A 80 11.41 7.71 12.54
CA LEU A 80 12.12 8.76 13.27
C LEU A 80 13.52 8.97 12.69
N GLY A 81 13.97 10.22 12.67
CA GLY A 81 15.28 10.60 12.18
C GLY A 81 15.96 11.59 13.11
N ALA A 82 17.26 11.43 13.26
CA ALA A 82 18.13 12.38 13.94
C ALA A 82 19.30 12.74 13.02
N GLN A 83 19.66 14.02 12.97
CA GLN A 83 20.84 14.49 12.25
C GLN A 83 21.64 15.45 13.10
N TYR A 84 22.91 15.14 13.35
CA TYR A 84 23.83 16.00 14.07
C TYR A 84 24.79 16.69 13.10
N GLN A 85 24.91 18.01 13.22
CA GLN A 85 25.77 18.83 12.38
C GLN A 85 26.79 19.57 13.25
N THR A 86 28.08 19.43 12.95
CA THR A 86 29.18 20.11 13.66
C THR A 86 30.30 20.48 12.69
N GLY A 87 30.61 21.78 12.59
CA GLY A 87 31.51 22.30 11.55
C GLY A 87 31.06 21.88 10.15
N ASN A 88 31.95 21.18 9.43
CA ASN A 88 31.67 20.64 8.09
C ASN A 88 31.10 19.21 8.11
N TRP A 89 30.99 18.59 9.29
CA TRP A 89 30.53 17.21 9.44
C TRP A 89 29.02 17.13 9.66
N ARG A 90 28.39 16.13 9.04
CA ARG A 90 26.98 15.79 9.24
C ARG A 90 26.85 14.29 9.47
N PHE A 91 26.25 13.92 10.59
CA PHE A 91 25.96 12.54 10.97
C PHE A 91 24.46 12.34 11.01
N GLY A 92 23.96 11.25 10.43
CA GLY A 92 22.53 10.93 10.40
C GLY A 92 22.28 9.56 10.99
N ALA A 93 21.19 9.43 11.75
CA ALA A 93 20.64 8.16 12.21
C ALA A 93 19.15 8.15 11.87
N MET A 94 18.65 7.00 11.43
CA MET A 94 17.24 6.82 11.09
C MET A 94 16.76 5.50 11.67
N ALA A 95 15.65 5.55 12.39
CA ALA A 95 14.87 4.38 12.76
C ALA A 95 13.67 4.31 11.80
N ARG A 96 13.77 3.42 10.82
CA ARG A 96 12.67 3.11 9.89
C ARG A 96 11.72 2.13 10.54
N ASP A 97 10.45 2.22 10.17
CA ASP A 97 9.46 1.18 10.46
C ASP A 97 9.29 0.90 11.96
N LEU A 98 9.29 1.97 12.79
CA LEU A 98 9.01 1.89 14.22
C LEU A 98 7.60 1.37 14.51
N SER A 99 6.67 1.59 13.59
CA SER A 99 5.45 0.81 13.47
C SER A 99 5.54 0.00 12.18
N THR A 100 5.41 -1.32 12.26
CA THR A 100 5.29 -2.15 11.08
C THR A 100 4.18 -1.60 10.19
N THR A 101 4.43 -1.48 8.88
CA THR A 101 3.36 -1.07 7.97
C THR A 101 2.43 -2.26 7.77
N PHE A 102 1.39 -2.33 8.59
CA PHE A 102 0.32 -3.31 8.47
C PHE A 102 -0.66 -2.81 7.42
N ASN A 103 -0.82 -3.51 6.30
CA ASN A 103 -1.93 -3.26 5.39
C ASN A 103 -3.10 -4.15 5.79
N ALA A 104 -4.15 -3.55 6.32
CA ALA A 104 -5.42 -4.23 6.54
C ALA A 104 -6.16 -4.28 5.20
N TRP A 105 -6.23 -5.46 4.60
CA TRP A 105 -6.94 -5.71 3.36
C TRP A 105 -8.39 -6.05 3.64
N LYS A 106 -9.27 -5.52 2.81
CA LYS A 106 -10.66 -5.95 2.69
C LYS A 106 -10.87 -6.41 1.25
N VAL A 107 -11.36 -7.63 1.09
CA VAL A 107 -11.69 -8.22 -0.20
C VAL A 107 -13.19 -8.41 -0.31
N THR A 108 -13.78 -8.10 -1.46
CA THR A 108 -15.22 -8.17 -1.72
C THR A 108 -15.43 -8.72 -3.13
N PHE A 109 -15.96 -9.94 -3.20
CA PHE A 109 -16.42 -10.57 -4.42
C PHE A 109 -17.92 -10.81 -4.33
N THR A 110 -18.61 -10.72 -5.47
CA THR A 110 -19.98 -11.21 -5.64
C THR A 110 -20.02 -12.73 -5.54
N GLU A 111 -21.20 -13.30 -5.25
CA GLU A 111 -21.34 -14.77 -5.18
C GLU A 111 -20.98 -15.44 -6.52
N ALA A 112 -21.39 -14.85 -7.65
CA ALA A 112 -21.03 -15.36 -8.97
C ALA A 112 -19.51 -15.39 -9.21
N GLU A 113 -18.78 -14.34 -8.81
CA GLU A 113 -17.32 -14.31 -8.94
C GLU A 113 -16.64 -15.36 -8.05
N LYS A 114 -17.19 -15.60 -6.85
CA LYS A 114 -16.68 -16.66 -5.96
C LYS A 114 -16.90 -18.05 -6.57
N ASP A 115 -18.07 -18.29 -7.16
CA ASP A 115 -18.40 -19.56 -7.80
C ASP A 115 -17.45 -19.84 -8.96
N VAL A 116 -17.16 -18.84 -9.80
CA VAL A 116 -16.16 -18.96 -10.88
C VAL A 116 -14.77 -19.27 -10.34
N LEU A 117 -14.31 -18.56 -9.31
CA LEU A 117 -12.99 -18.77 -8.70
C LEU A 117 -12.86 -20.21 -8.17
N LEU A 118 -13.87 -20.70 -7.45
CA LEU A 118 -13.88 -22.05 -6.92
C LEU A 118 -13.98 -23.11 -8.03
N ALA A 119 -14.81 -22.89 -9.05
CA ALA A 119 -14.98 -23.80 -10.19
C ALA A 119 -13.70 -23.94 -11.02
N THR A 120 -12.88 -22.88 -11.06
CA THR A 120 -11.56 -22.87 -11.73
C THR A 120 -10.42 -23.35 -10.84
N GLY A 121 -10.71 -23.82 -9.62
CA GLY A 121 -9.74 -24.36 -8.68
C GLY A 121 -8.92 -23.31 -7.91
N ASN A 122 -9.37 -22.05 -7.86
CA ASN A 122 -8.74 -21.00 -7.06
C ASN A 122 -9.24 -21.02 -5.61
N GLU A 123 -8.36 -20.63 -4.69
CA GLU A 123 -8.74 -20.38 -3.30
C GLU A 123 -9.28 -18.96 -3.15
N LEU A 124 -10.34 -18.79 -2.36
CA LEU A 124 -10.86 -17.47 -2.05
C LEU A 124 -9.93 -16.80 -1.01
N PRO A 125 -9.48 -15.56 -1.25
CA PRO A 125 -8.68 -14.84 -0.28
C PRO A 125 -9.51 -14.49 0.96
N ASP A 126 -8.83 -14.40 2.11
CA ASP A 126 -9.45 -13.97 3.36
C ASP A 126 -10.10 -12.58 3.21
N ILE A 127 -11.37 -12.49 3.58
CA ILE A 127 -12.20 -11.28 3.44
C ILE A 127 -11.59 -10.09 4.21
N ASN A 128 -10.94 -10.38 5.34
CA ASN A 128 -10.17 -9.41 6.11
C ASN A 128 -8.81 -10.03 6.48
N SER A 129 -7.74 -9.52 5.90
CA SER A 129 -6.39 -9.98 6.22
C SER A 129 -5.49 -8.82 6.61
N VAL A 130 -4.48 -9.11 7.43
CA VAL A 130 -3.45 -8.15 7.81
C VAL A 130 -2.15 -8.59 7.17
N GLU A 131 -1.71 -7.84 6.17
CA GLU A 131 -0.40 -8.03 5.58
C GLU A 131 0.64 -7.25 6.39
N ILE A 132 1.61 -7.98 6.94
CA ILE A 132 2.72 -7.41 7.70
C ILE A 132 3.92 -7.32 6.77
N THR A 133 4.28 -6.12 6.31
CA THR A 133 5.58 -5.93 5.65
C THR A 133 6.65 -5.85 6.74
N LYS A 134 7.37 -6.95 6.96
CA LYS A 134 8.51 -7.00 7.89
C LYS A 134 9.72 -6.29 7.26
N PRO A 135 10.54 -5.58 8.08
CA PRO A 135 11.72 -4.85 7.60
C PRO A 135 12.82 -5.77 7.06
#